data_AF-A0A8I3A3X4-F1
#
_entry.id   AF-A0A8I3A3X4-F1
#
_cell.length_a   1.000
_cell.length_b   1.000
_cell.length_c   1.000
_cell.angle_alpha   90.00
_cell.angle_beta   90.00
_cell.angle_gamma   90.00
#
_symmetry.space_group_name_H-M   'P 1'
#
loop_
_entity.id
_entity.type
_entity.pdbx_description
1 polymer ?
#
loop_
_entity_poly.entity_id
_entity_poly.type
_entity_poly.pdbx_seq_one_letter_code
_entity_poly.pdbx_strand_id
1 'polypeptide(L)'
;MERPELAGRNFAVGGPETVCLAQLADKLSRAWERPMGYENQTVDDFCDKISAAMKERAGLDTERVMKQMHTAYTYYNEAPEKPFKVDMGPVLEELPAELTSLEEWGRMTRHRLPALQSV
;
A
#
# COMPACT_ATOMS: atom_id res chain seq x y z
N MET A 1 9.32 16.15 26.98
CA MET A 1 8.78 15.95 25.62
C MET A 1 9.37 17.04 24.74
N GLU A 2 10.06 16.70 23.65
CA GLU A 2 10.92 17.64 22.92
C GLU A 2 10.16 18.62 22.00
N ARG A 3 8.86 18.37 21.74
CA ARG A 3 7.99 19.22 20.90
C ARG A 3 6.54 19.30 21.44
N PRO A 4 6.28 20.04 22.54
CA PRO A 4 4.95 20.16 23.15
C PRO A 4 3.88 20.78 22.26
N GLU A 5 4.27 21.65 21.32
CA GLU A 5 3.41 22.30 20.33
C GLU A 5 2.75 21.33 19.34
N LEU A 6 3.26 20.10 19.24
CA LEU A 6 2.70 19.06 18.39
C LEU A 6 1.66 18.19 19.09
N ALA A 7 1.51 18.32 20.41
CA ALA A 7 0.62 17.46 21.19
C ALA A 7 -0.85 17.61 20.73
N GLY A 8 -1.50 16.48 20.42
CA GLY A 8 -2.91 16.43 20.02
C GLY A 8 -3.20 16.83 18.57
N ARG A 9 -2.18 17.14 17.76
CA ARG A 9 -2.34 17.41 16.32
C ARG A 9 -2.47 16.10 15.54
N ASN A 10 -3.28 16.13 14.48
CA ASN A 10 -3.44 15.03 13.53
C ASN A 10 -2.79 15.39 12.20
N PHE A 11 -1.99 14.48 11.64
CA PHE A 11 -1.34 14.63 10.34
C PHE A 11 -1.72 13.44 9.46
N ALA A 12 -2.21 13.71 8.24
CA ALA A 12 -2.33 12.67 7.23
C ALA A 12 -0.93 12.35 6.71
N VAL A 13 -0.50 11.09 6.79
CA VAL A 13 0.85 10.67 6.40
C VAL A 13 0.77 9.85 5.13
N GLY A 14 1.53 10.27 4.12
CA GLY A 14 1.72 9.58 2.85
C GLY A 14 3.21 9.44 2.50
N GLY A 15 3.47 8.98 1.28
CA GLY A 15 4.81 8.90 0.70
C GLY A 15 5.10 10.09 -0.23
N PRO A 16 6.26 10.09 -0.92
CA PRO A 16 6.62 11.14 -1.87
C PRO A 16 5.83 11.04 -3.19
N GLU A 17 5.06 9.98 -3.38
CA GLU A 17 4.37 9.70 -4.64
C GLU A 17 3.05 8.95 -4.41
N THR A 18 2.04 9.29 -5.23
CA THR A 18 0.81 8.51 -5.38
C THR A 18 0.88 7.80 -6.73
N VAL A 19 0.76 6.47 -6.74
CA VAL A 19 0.92 5.65 -7.95
C VAL A 19 -0.27 4.71 -8.14
N CYS A 20 -0.56 4.37 -9.40
CA CYS A 20 -1.46 3.27 -9.72
C CYS A 20 -0.73 1.92 -9.72
N LEU A 21 -1.47 0.81 -9.78
CA LEU A 21 -0.91 -0.54 -9.73
C LEU A 21 0.15 -0.79 -10.83
N ALA A 22 -0.09 -0.31 -12.05
CA ALA A 22 0.85 -0.45 -13.15
C ALA A 22 2.19 0.25 -12.87
N GLN A 23 2.13 1.47 -12.31
CA GLN A 23 3.31 2.24 -11.93
C GLN A 23 4.04 1.60 -10.74
N LEU A 24 3.31 1.05 -9.78
CA LEU A 24 3.88 0.31 -8.67
C LEU A 24 4.64 -0.93 -9.18
N ALA A 25 4.02 -1.72 -10.06
CA ALA A 25 4.65 -2.90 -10.65
C ALA A 25 5.92 -2.55 -11.42
N ASP A 26 5.91 -1.48 -12.22
CA ASP A 26 7.09 -1.00 -12.94
C ASP A 26 8.22 -0.55 -11.99
N LYS A 27 7.90 0.23 -10.96
CA LYS A 27 8.89 0.69 -9.96
C LYS A 27 9.52 -0.48 -9.22
N LEU A 28 8.71 -1.45 -8.79
CA LEU A 28 9.19 -2.65 -8.09
C LEU A 28 9.96 -3.59 -9.02
N SER A 29 9.55 -3.70 -10.29
CA SER A 29 10.28 -4.44 -11.33
C SER A 29 11.72 -3.95 -11.45
N ARG A 30 11.88 -2.62 -11.54
CA ARG A 30 13.19 -1.95 -11.60
C ARG A 30 13.97 -2.10 -10.29
N ALA A 31 13.33 -1.88 -9.15
CA ALA A 31 13.97 -1.97 -7.84
C ALA A 31 14.49 -3.38 -7.51
N TRP A 32 13.79 -4.42 -7.96
CA TRP A 32 14.11 -5.81 -7.66
C TRP A 32 14.85 -6.52 -8.78
N GLU A 33 15.05 -5.86 -9.93
CA GLU A 33 15.65 -6.44 -11.13
C GLU A 33 14.92 -7.72 -11.58
N ARG A 34 13.58 -7.71 -11.50
CA ARG A 34 12.72 -8.86 -11.79
C ARG A 34 11.53 -8.42 -12.64
N PRO A 35 11.22 -9.11 -13.75
CA PRO A 35 10.00 -8.83 -14.49
C PRO A 35 8.78 -8.98 -13.60
N MET A 36 8.01 -7.90 -13.45
CA MET A 36 6.75 -7.88 -12.71
C MET A 36 5.61 -7.52 -13.65
N GLY A 37 4.60 -8.37 -13.70
CA GLY A 37 3.31 -8.04 -14.30
C GLY A 37 2.38 -7.38 -13.28
N TYR A 38 1.24 -6.90 -13.77
CA TYR A 38 0.11 -6.51 -12.94
C TYR A 38 -1.18 -7.01 -13.58
N GLU A 39 -2.17 -7.27 -12.73
CA GLU A 39 -3.53 -7.63 -13.15
C GLU A 39 -4.49 -6.79 -12.32
N ASN A 40 -5.42 -6.11 -12.99
CA ASN A 40 -6.53 -5.47 -12.32
C ASN A 40 -7.67 -6.48 -12.20
N GLN A 41 -8.36 -6.46 -11.07
CA GLN A 41 -9.53 -7.29 -10.82
C GLN A 41 -10.59 -6.45 -10.11
N THR A 42 -11.83 -6.91 -10.13
CA THR A 42 -12.91 -6.25 -9.37
C THR A 42 -12.69 -6.43 -7.87
N VAL A 43 -13.34 -5.58 -7.06
CA VAL A 43 -13.30 -5.73 -5.60
C VAL A 43 -13.91 -7.08 -5.20
N ASP A 44 -14.97 -7.51 -5.88
CA ASP A 44 -15.63 -8.82 -5.66
C ASP A 44 -14.67 -9.99 -5.93
N ASP A 45 -14.01 -10.02 -7.10
CA ASP A 45 -13.05 -11.08 -7.44
C ASP A 45 -11.88 -11.13 -6.45
N PHE A 46 -11.40 -9.97 -5.99
CA PHE A 46 -10.36 -9.89 -4.98
C PHE A 46 -10.84 -10.46 -3.63
N CYS A 47 -12.03 -10.05 -3.19
CA CYS A 47 -12.64 -10.52 -1.94
C CYS A 47 -12.87 -12.03 -1.94
N ASP A 48 -13.29 -12.62 -3.06
CA ASP A 48 -13.47 -14.07 -3.18
C ASP A 48 -12.15 -14.83 -3.08
N LYS A 49 -11.13 -14.40 -3.85
CA LYS A 49 -9.80 -15.01 -3.85
C LYS A 49 -9.12 -14.95 -2.49
N ILE A 50 -9.14 -13.77 -1.83
CA ILE A 50 -8.47 -13.60 -0.53
C ILE A 50 -9.18 -14.39 0.57
N SER A 51 -10.51 -14.54 0.49
CA SER A 51 -11.29 -15.31 1.45
C SER A 51 -11.00 -16.79 1.38
N ALA A 52 -10.86 -17.34 0.18
CA ALA A 52 -10.42 -18.72 0.00
C ALA A 52 -9.03 -18.95 0.64
N ALA A 53 -8.08 -18.05 0.38
CA ALA A 53 -6.73 -18.14 0.95
C ALA A 53 -6.70 -17.97 2.48
N MET A 54 -7.55 -17.11 3.04
CA MET A 54 -7.64 -16.88 4.49
C MET A 54 -8.36 -18.01 5.23
N LYS A 55 -9.39 -18.63 4.63
CA LYS A 55 -10.05 -19.84 5.18
C LYS A 55 -9.04 -20.94 5.40
N GLU A 56 -8.17 -21.17 4.41
CA GLU A 56 -7.16 -22.23 4.46
C GLU A 56 -6.11 -21.99 5.55
N ARG A 57 -5.72 -20.73 5.80
CA ARG A 57 -4.58 -20.40 6.66
C ARG A 57 -4.92 -20.05 8.11
N ALA A 58 -6.09 -19.49 8.38
CA ALA A 58 -6.27 -18.73 9.63
C ALA A 58 -7.56 -19.02 10.41
N GLY A 59 -8.49 -19.85 9.91
CA GLY A 59 -9.74 -20.15 10.61
C GLY A 59 -10.58 -18.90 10.98
N LEU A 60 -10.36 -17.80 10.27
CA LEU A 60 -10.98 -16.50 10.54
C LEU A 60 -12.43 -16.49 10.08
N ASP A 61 -13.23 -15.64 10.72
CA ASP A 61 -14.56 -15.25 10.22
C ASP A 61 -14.40 -14.48 8.90
N THR A 62 -14.43 -15.23 7.81
CA THR A 62 -14.16 -14.73 6.48
C THR A 62 -15.22 -13.78 5.98
N GLU A 63 -16.47 -13.94 6.43
CA GLU A 63 -17.55 -13.04 6.02
C GLU A 63 -17.32 -11.63 6.57
N ARG A 64 -16.91 -11.52 7.83
CA ARG A 64 -16.55 -10.24 8.43
C ARG A 64 -15.35 -9.60 7.76
N VAL A 65 -14.30 -10.38 7.47
CA VAL A 65 -13.09 -9.87 6.80
C VAL A 65 -13.41 -9.39 5.39
N MET A 66 -14.21 -10.15 4.62
CA MET A 66 -14.68 -9.74 3.28
C MET A 66 -15.41 -8.41 3.32
N LYS A 67 -16.38 -8.28 4.21
CA LYS A 67 -17.19 -7.06 4.31
C LYS A 67 -16.33 -5.83 4.61
N GLN A 68 -15.34 -5.98 5.49
CA GLN A 68 -14.40 -4.91 5.83
C GLN A 68 -13.47 -4.57 4.66
N MET A 69 -12.94 -5.57 3.97
CA MET A 69 -12.10 -5.36 2.79
C MET A 69 -12.88 -4.69 1.66
N HIS A 70 -14.06 -5.19 1.31
CA HIS A 70 -14.89 -4.59 0.29
C HIS A 70 -15.17 -3.12 0.60
N THR A 71 -15.59 -2.82 1.84
CA THR A 71 -15.86 -1.44 2.27
C THR A 71 -14.62 -0.55 2.11
N ALA A 72 -13.45 -1.03 2.55
CA ALA A 72 -12.20 -0.28 2.46
C ALA A 72 -11.76 -0.04 1.01
N TYR A 73 -11.74 -1.07 0.17
CA TYR A 73 -11.29 -0.95 -1.22
C TYR A 73 -12.26 -0.15 -2.10
N THR A 74 -13.58 -0.28 -1.89
CA THR A 74 -14.56 0.58 -2.55
C THR A 74 -14.34 2.04 -2.14
N TYR A 75 -14.20 2.31 -0.84
CA TYR A 75 -13.91 3.66 -0.35
C TYR A 75 -12.63 4.21 -1.00
N TYR A 76 -11.53 3.46 -1.00
CA TYR A 76 -10.28 3.93 -1.58
C TYR A 76 -10.34 4.22 -3.08
N ASN A 77 -11.16 3.48 -3.83
CA ASN A 77 -11.28 3.62 -5.27
C ASN A 77 -12.26 4.72 -5.69
N GLU A 78 -13.34 4.92 -4.93
CA GLU A 78 -14.49 5.74 -5.34
C GLU A 78 -14.63 7.03 -4.54
N ALA A 79 -14.00 7.14 -3.38
CA ALA A 79 -14.08 8.31 -2.51
C ALA A 79 -13.60 9.59 -3.23
N PRO A 80 -14.44 10.64 -3.32
CA PRO A 80 -14.06 11.93 -3.92
C PRO A 80 -12.81 12.55 -3.30
N GLU A 81 -12.60 12.34 -1.99
CA GLU A 81 -11.47 12.84 -1.21
C GLU A 81 -10.12 12.19 -1.56
N LYS A 82 -10.11 11.08 -2.32
CA LYS A 82 -8.90 10.38 -2.78
C LYS A 82 -7.89 10.15 -1.64
N PRO A 83 -8.22 9.26 -0.69
CA PRO A 83 -7.48 9.12 0.57
C PRO A 83 -5.99 8.74 0.43
N PHE A 84 -5.59 8.17 -0.71
CA PHE A 84 -4.17 7.88 -1.01
C PHE A 84 -3.39 9.07 -1.60
N LYS A 85 -4.05 10.19 -1.88
CA LYS A 85 -3.43 11.41 -2.38
C LYS A 85 -3.23 12.38 -1.23
N VAL A 86 -2.16 12.14 -0.47
CA VAL A 86 -1.76 13.01 0.65
C VAL A 86 -0.75 14.03 0.16
N ASP A 87 -1.02 15.31 0.42
CA ASP A 87 -0.03 16.37 0.24
C ASP A 87 0.91 16.40 1.46
N MET A 88 2.15 15.94 1.26
CA MET A 88 3.16 15.90 2.32
C MET A 88 3.82 17.25 2.59
N GLY A 89 3.63 18.28 1.75
CA GLY A 89 4.28 19.58 1.92
C GLY A 89 4.06 20.18 3.32
N PRO A 90 2.81 20.39 3.75
CA PRO A 90 2.52 20.94 5.08
C PRO A 90 3.00 20.06 6.24
N VAL A 91 3.06 18.74 6.04
CA VAL A 91 3.55 17.81 7.06
C VAL A 91 5.05 17.94 7.23
N LEU A 92 5.80 18.05 6.12
CA LEU A 92 7.26 18.16 6.13
C LEU A 92 7.76 19.52 6.63
N GLU A 93 6.95 20.57 6.57
CA GLU A 93 7.26 21.86 7.22
C GLU A 93 7.30 21.71 8.75
N GLU A 94 6.41 20.90 9.32
CA GLU A 94 6.29 20.66 10.77
C GLU A 94 7.17 19.50 11.25
N LEU A 95 7.32 18.48 10.40
CA LEU A 95 8.04 17.24 10.65
C LEU A 95 9.06 17.01 9.52
N PRO A 96 10.17 17.76 9.47
CA PRO A 96 11.16 17.62 8.41
C PRO A 96 11.73 16.21 8.36
N ALA A 97 11.55 15.56 7.21
CA ALA A 97 12.07 14.22 6.92
C ALA A 97 12.34 14.08 5.42
N GLU A 98 13.31 13.25 5.07
CA GLU A 98 13.50 12.82 3.68
C GLU A 98 12.55 11.64 3.39
N LEU A 99 11.66 11.82 2.42
CA LEU A 99 10.71 10.78 2.04
C LEU A 99 11.35 9.76 1.09
N THR A 100 11.21 8.47 1.41
CA THR A 100 11.71 7.38 0.57
C THR A 100 10.72 7.06 -0.55
N SER A 101 11.19 7.03 -1.80
CA SER A 101 10.37 6.59 -2.95
C SER A 101 10.12 5.09 -2.91
N LEU A 102 9.07 4.63 -3.61
CA LEU A 102 8.74 3.20 -3.69
C LEU A 102 9.87 2.38 -4.33
N GLU A 103 10.54 2.94 -5.34
CA GLU A 103 11.65 2.28 -6.00
C GLU A 103 12.85 2.14 -5.06
N GLU A 104 13.19 3.19 -4.32
CA GLU A 104 14.29 3.16 -3.36
C GLU A 104 13.98 2.20 -2.20
N TRP A 105 12.77 2.26 -1.65
CA TRP A 105 12.30 1.30 -0.66
C TRP A 105 12.36 -0.15 -1.16
N GLY A 106 12.01 -0.38 -2.42
CA GLY A 106 12.12 -1.69 -3.07
C GLY A 106 13.55 -2.21 -3.07
N ARG A 107 14.55 -1.36 -3.36
CA ARG A 107 15.98 -1.74 -3.34
C ARG A 107 16.43 -2.12 -1.93
N MET A 108 16.02 -1.36 -0.91
CA MET A 108 16.34 -1.63 0.50
C MET A 108 15.81 -2.99 0.98
N THR A 109 14.70 -3.46 0.40
CA THR A 109 13.98 -4.68 0.84
C THR A 109 14.26 -5.92 -0.02
N ARG A 110 15.04 -5.80 -1.10
CA ARG A 110 15.36 -6.87 -2.07
C ARG A 110 15.75 -8.21 -1.43
N HIS A 111 16.51 -8.18 -0.33
CA HIS A 111 17.02 -9.38 0.36
C HIS A 111 15.93 -10.29 0.96
N ARG A 112 14.67 -9.83 0.99
CA ARG A 112 13.52 -10.58 1.55
C ARG A 112 12.71 -11.32 0.49
N LEU A 113 13.09 -11.23 -0.78
CA LEU A 113 12.36 -11.88 -1.86
C LEU A 113 12.73 -13.35 -1.97
N PRO A 114 11.75 -14.25 -2.22
CA PRO A 114 12.05 -15.64 -2.52
C PRO A 114 12.85 -15.73 -3.82
N ALA A 115 13.69 -16.77 -3.94
CA ALA A 115 14.44 -17.06 -5.15
C ALA A 115 13.52 -17.09 -6.37
N LEU A 116 14.01 -16.60 -7.51
CA LEU A 116 13.33 -16.76 -8.79
C LEU A 116 13.17 -18.26 -9.05
N GLN A 117 11.93 -18.75 -9.03
CA GLN A 117 11.66 -20.10 -9.52
C GLN A 117 11.88 -20.08 -11.02
N SER A 118 12.78 -20.93 -11.51
CA SER A 118 12.92 -21.20 -12.93
C SER A 118 11.61 -21.81 -13.42
N VAL A 119 10.99 -21.18 -14.41
CA VAL A 119 9.86 -21.74 -15.16
C VAL A 119 10.35 -22.89 -16.01
#